data_AF-A0A7C4YUN0-F1
#
_entry.id   AF-A0A7C4YUN0-F1
#
_cell.length_a   1.000
_cell.length_b   1.000
_cell.length_c   1.000
_cell.angle_alpha   90.00
_cell.angle_beta   90.00
_cell.angle_gamma   90.00
#
_symmetry.space_group_name_H-M   'P 1'
#
loop_
_entity.id
_entity.type
_entity.pdbx_description
1 polymer ?
#
loop_
_entity_poly.entity_id
_entity_poly.type
_entity_poly.pdbx_seq_one_letter_code
_entity_poly.pdbx_strand_id
1 'polypeptide(L)' 'MAYTLDTKVGELLKDTGAVEILEKYAPGVSKNPMVGLAKGMTLKALLMMPQAKEAGITEEMVKKVLTEINARK' A
#
# COMPACT_ATOMS: atom_id res chain seq x y z
N MET A 1 -0.92 9.70 13.48
CA MET A 1 0.20 8.73 13.48
C MET A 1 0.68 8.56 12.05
N ALA A 2 2.00 8.47 11.86
CA ALA A 2 2.61 8.19 10.57
C ALA A 2 2.38 6.73 10.18
N TYR A 3 2.10 6.48 8.91
CA TYR A 3 2.04 5.15 8.34
C TYR A 3 3.45 4.59 8.13
N THR A 4 3.61 3.29 8.37
CA THR A 4 4.88 2.56 8.30
C THR A 4 4.68 1.22 7.60
N LEU A 5 5.73 0.42 7.44
CA LEU A 5 5.63 -0.93 6.85
C LEU A 5 4.75 -1.89 7.70
N ASP A 6 4.54 -1.59 8.98
CA ASP A 6 3.68 -2.38 9.86
C ASP A 6 2.21 -1.95 9.79
N THR A 7 1.90 -0.86 9.07
CA THR A 7 0.52 -0.44 8.80
C THR A 7 -0.20 -1.49 7.96
N LYS A 8 -1.47 -1.78 8.30
CA LYS A 8 -2.30 -2.65 7.48
C LYS A 8 -2.70 -1.98 6.18
N VAL A 9 -2.72 -2.73 5.08
CA VAL A 9 -3.19 -2.23 3.78
C VAL A 9 -4.60 -1.65 3.89
N GLY A 10 -5.48 -2.31 4.66
CA GLY A 10 -6.85 -1.84 4.89
C GLY A 10 -6.97 -0.51 5.63
N GLU A 11 -5.95 -0.09 6.38
CA GLU A 11 -5.93 1.24 7.00
C GLU A 11 -5.61 2.33 5.99
N LEU A 12 -4.72 2.07 5.03
CA LEU A 12 -4.46 2.98 3.91
C LEU A 12 -5.69 3.10 3.00
N LEU A 13 -6.39 1.98 2.73
CA LEU A 13 -7.58 1.99 1.87
C LEU A 13 -8.79 2.75 2.44
N LYS A 14 -8.79 3.03 3.76
CA LYS A 14 -9.82 3.84 4.41
C LYS A 14 -9.51 5.35 4.36
N ASP A 15 -8.27 5.71 4.04
CA ASP A 15 -7.83 7.09 3.93
C ASP A 15 -7.87 7.51 2.45
N THR A 16 -8.78 8.41 2.11
CA THR A 16 -8.98 8.85 0.72
C THR A 16 -7.73 9.52 0.13
N GLY A 17 -6.94 10.22 0.94
CA GLY A 17 -5.68 10.83 0.50
C GLY A 17 -4.60 9.79 0.25
N ALA A 18 -4.55 8.75 1.10
CA ALA A 18 -3.67 7.62 0.87
C ALA A 18 -4.04 6.84 -0.39
N VAL A 19 -5.34 6.62 -0.64
CA VAL A 19 -5.83 5.95 -1.87
C VAL A 19 -5.46 6.73 -3.12
N GLU A 20 -5.58 8.06 -3.13
CA GLU A 20 -5.19 8.90 -4.26
C GLU A 20 -3.71 8.70 -4.62
N ILE A 21 -2.83 8.68 -3.62
CA ILE A 21 -1.41 8.45 -3.82
C ILE A 21 -1.16 7.00 -4.27
N LEU A 22 -1.83 6.02 -3.68
CA LEU A 22 -1.71 4.62 -4.10
C LEU A 22 -2.07 4.44 -5.59
N GLU A 23 -3.15 5.07 -6.06
CA GLU A 23 -3.57 5.00 -7.47
C GLU A 23 -2.56 5.69 -8.42
N LYS A 24 -1.83 6.70 -7.97
CA LYS A 24 -0.74 7.33 -8.74
C LYS A 24 0.44 6.38 -8.98
N TYR A 25 0.77 5.54 -7.99
CA TYR A 25 1.91 4.61 -8.07
C TYR A 25 1.53 3.21 -8.56
N ALA A 26 0.31 2.76 -8.30
CA ALA A 26 -0.21 1.46 -8.69
C ALA A 26 -1.69 1.62 -9.13
N PRO A 27 -1.93 2.05 -10.37
CA PRO A 27 -3.29 2.27 -10.88
C PRO A 27 -4.14 1.00 -10.77
N GLY A 28 -5.35 1.15 -10.23
CA GLY A 28 -6.30 0.06 -10.02
C GLY A 28 -6.04 -0.81 -8.80
N VAL A 29 -5.01 -0.53 -7.98
CA VAL A 29 -4.68 -1.34 -6.80
C VAL A 29 -5.81 -1.38 -5.78
N SER A 30 -6.54 -0.26 -5.59
CA SER A 30 -7.65 -0.19 -4.64
C SER A 30 -8.87 -1.01 -5.08
N LYS A 31 -8.95 -1.34 -6.37
CA LYS A 31 -10.05 -2.08 -7.00
C LYS A 31 -9.67 -3.51 -7.37
N ASN A 32 -8.43 -3.91 -7.16
CA ASN A 32 -7.97 -5.25 -7.49
C ASN A 32 -8.76 -6.29 -6.67
N PRO A 33 -9.31 -7.36 -7.26
CA PRO A 33 -10.03 -8.40 -6.53
C PRO A 33 -9.25 -8.99 -5.34
N MET A 34 -7.91 -9.04 -5.46
CA MET A 34 -7.01 -9.54 -4.41
C MET A 34 -6.81 -8.55 -3.26
N VAL A 35 -7.25 -7.30 -3.39
CA VAL A 35 -7.17 -6.29 -2.33
C VAL A 35 -7.96 -6.72 -1.09
N GLY A 36 -9.01 -7.53 -1.27
CA GLY A 36 -9.79 -8.11 -0.20
C GLY A 36 -8.99 -9.03 0.72
N LEU A 37 -7.98 -9.71 0.18
CA LEU A 37 -7.02 -10.52 0.95
C LEU A 37 -5.96 -9.62 1.58
N ALA A 38 -5.40 -8.70 0.79
CA ALA A 38 -4.32 -7.80 1.22
C ALA A 38 -4.74 -6.88 2.38
N LYS A 39 -6.01 -6.46 2.47
CA LYS A 39 -6.50 -5.50 3.48
C LYS A 39 -6.25 -5.92 4.93
N GLY A 40 -6.18 -7.23 5.20
CA GLY A 40 -5.92 -7.77 6.53
C GLY A 40 -4.43 -7.84 6.89
N MET A 41 -3.55 -7.69 5.91
CA MET A 41 -2.10 -7.84 6.04
C MET A 41 -1.41 -6.49 6.25
N THR A 42 -0.23 -6.53 6.87
CA THR A 42 0.69 -5.38 6.89
C THR A 42 1.39 -5.23 5.55
N LEU A 43 1.87 -4.02 5.23
CA LEU A 43 2.65 -3.78 4.01
C LEU A 43 3.92 -4.63 3.98
N LYS A 44 4.56 -4.84 5.12
CA LYS A 44 5.71 -5.74 5.28
C LYS A 44 5.36 -7.17 4.91
N ALA A 45 4.21 -7.68 5.35
CA ALA A 45 3.76 -9.02 5.00
C ALA A 45 3.41 -9.13 3.50
N LEU A 46 2.81 -8.09 2.92
CA LEU A 46 2.53 -8.04 1.48
C LEU A 46 3.81 -8.10 0.64
N LEU A 47 4.87 -7.39 1.03
CA LEU A 47 6.18 -7.41 0.35
C LEU A 47 6.86 -8.79 0.36
N MET A 48 6.51 -9.66 1.31
CA MET A 48 7.02 -11.03 1.36
C MET A 48 6.29 -11.98 0.40
N MET A 49 5.13 -11.58 -0.14
CA MET A 49 4.37 -12.41 -1.07
C MET A 49 5.04 -12.44 -2.45
N PRO A 50 5.11 -13.63 -3.10
CA PRO A 50 5.61 -13.74 -4.47
C PRO A 50 4.86 -12.83 -5.44
N GLN A 51 3.53 -12.73 -5.31
CA GLN A 51 2.69 -11.93 -6.19
C GLN A 51 2.99 -10.43 -6.09
N ALA A 52 3.40 -9.94 -4.91
CA ALA A 52 3.79 -8.54 -4.76
C ALA A 52 5.08 -8.25 -5.55
N LYS A 53 6.05 -9.16 -5.51
CA LYS A 53 7.27 -9.05 -6.31
C LYS A 53 7.00 -9.15 -7.80
N GLU A 54 6.14 -10.08 -8.23
CA GLU A 54 5.71 -10.22 -9.63
C GLU A 54 4.98 -8.98 -10.14
N ALA A 55 4.20 -8.31 -9.28
CA ALA A 55 3.58 -7.02 -9.56
C ALA A 55 4.55 -5.83 -9.52
N GLY A 56 5.84 -6.06 -9.28
CA GLY A 56 6.86 -5.02 -9.18
C GLY A 56 6.81 -4.19 -7.89
N ILE A 57 6.06 -4.63 -6.87
CA ILE A 57 5.95 -3.93 -5.59
C ILE A 57 7.21 -4.21 -4.76
N THR A 58 8.08 -3.21 -4.66
CA THR A 58 9.32 -3.27 -3.87
C THR A 58 9.21 -2.49 -2.57
N GLU A 59 10.06 -2.82 -1.60
CA GLU A 59 10.11 -2.09 -0.32
C GLU A 59 10.44 -0.61 -0.52
N GLU A 60 11.31 -0.29 -1.48
CA GLU A 60 11.67 1.09 -1.81
C GLU A 60 10.46 1.88 -2.34
N MET A 61 9.67 1.30 -3.23
CA MET A 61 8.44 1.91 -3.72
C MET A 61 7.44 2.14 -2.59
N VAL A 62 7.24 1.14 -1.73
CA VAL A 62 6.32 1.28 -0.58
C VAL A 62 6.80 2.38 0.37
N LYS A 63 8.09 2.48 0.66
CA LYS A 63 8.65 3.58 1.46
C LYS A 63 8.44 4.94 0.82
N LYS A 64 8.64 5.07 -0.49
CA LYS A 64 8.37 6.32 -1.24
C LYS A 64 6.90 6.74 -1.12
N VAL A 65 5.99 5.79 -1.33
CA VAL A 65 4.54 6.00 -1.18
C VAL A 65 4.19 6.43 0.25
N LEU A 66 4.70 5.72 1.26
CA LEU A 66 4.46 6.05 2.66
C LEU A 66 4.96 7.45 3.03
N THR A 67 6.12 7.86 2.52
CA THR A 67 6.64 9.22 2.70
C THR A 67 5.70 10.26 2.08
N GLU A 68 5.20 10.06 0.85
CA GLU A 68 4.27 10.99 0.23
C GLU A 68 2.93 11.05 1.00
N ILE A 69 2.40 9.90 1.45
CA ILE A 69 1.15 9.85 2.23
C ILE A 69 1.31 10.59 3.56
N ASN A 70 2.41 10.34 4.28
CA ASN A 70 2.66 10.97 5.56
C ASN A 70 2.92 12.48 5.44
N ALA A 71 3.46 12.95 4.30
CA ALA A 71 3.66 14.37 4.06
C ALA A 71 2.36 15.14 3.74
N ARG A 72 1.29 14.44 3.34
CA ARG A 72 -0.04 15.05 3.09
C ARG A 72 -0.98 15.01 4.31
N LYS A 73 -0.57 14.36 5.40
CA LYS A 73 -1.32 14.31 6.66
C LYS A 73 -1.03 15.49 7.55
#